data_AF-A0A2M9D5H8-F1
#
_entry.id   AF-A0A2M9D5H8-F1
#
_cell.length_a   1.000
_cell.length_b   1.000
_cell.length_c   1.000
_cell.angle_alpha   90.00
_cell.angle_beta   90.00
_cell.angle_gamma   90.00
#
_symmetry.space_group_name_H-M   'P 1'
#
loop_
_entity.id
_entity.type
_entity.pdbx_description
1 polymer ?
#
loop_
_entity_poly.entity_id
_entity_poly.type
_entity_poly.pdbx_seq_one_letter_code
_entity_poly.pdbx_strand_id
1 'polypeptide(L)'
;MEIFSSIVQGVTALAIIFAAWQLLFHSRQMHREFEQLYVTRYWVLMDQRSAGFTITGRARKEDRPVVRGYLQLCEDEIDLRRLGRVTDNTWEFWAGATLDQVAAPAYSKELATLRRDDYQLLRELIRTEGADPLRRNWLWRKTHGL
;
A
#
# COMPACT_ATOMS: atom_id res chain seq x y z
N MET A 1 -31.29 -44.45 -4.71
CA MET A 1 -31.39 -43.05 -5.17
C MET A 1 -30.82 -42.08 -4.14
N GLU A 2 -31.00 -42.29 -2.83
CA GLU A 2 -30.49 -41.37 -1.78
C GLU A 2 -28.96 -41.30 -1.68
N ILE A 3 -28.25 -42.42 -1.81
CA ILE A 3 -26.77 -42.46 -1.73
C ILE A 3 -26.12 -41.58 -2.81
N PHE A 4 -26.68 -41.56 -4.02
CA PHE A 4 -26.20 -40.73 -5.13
C PHE A 4 -26.40 -39.24 -4.85
N SER A 5 -27.53 -38.86 -4.25
CA SER A 5 -27.81 -37.48 -3.84
C SER A 5 -26.84 -37.00 -2.76
N SER A 6 -26.54 -37.83 -1.76
CA SER A 6 -25.59 -37.49 -0.69
C SER A 6 -24.15 -37.36 -1.21
N ILE A 7 -23.74 -38.19 -2.16
CA ILE A 7 -22.42 -38.10 -2.79
C ILE A 7 -22.30 -36.80 -3.61
N VAL A 8 -23.32 -36.47 -4.41
CA VAL A 8 -23.33 -35.23 -5.20
C VAL A 8 -23.28 -34.00 -4.30
N GLN A 9 -24.07 -33.98 -3.21
CA GLN A 9 -24.05 -32.89 -2.23
C GLN A 9 -22.68 -32.74 -1.54
N GLY A 10 -22.03 -33.85 -1.19
CA GLY A 10 -20.67 -33.86 -0.63
C GLY A 10 -19.63 -33.27 -1.59
N VAL A 11 -19.71 -33.61 -2.88
CA VAL A 11 -18.83 -33.07 -3.92
C VAL A 11 -19.07 -31.57 -4.13
N THR A 12 -20.32 -31.11 -4.16
CA THR A 12 -20.64 -29.68 -4.28
C THR A 12 -20.13 -28.87 -3.09
N ALA A 13 -20.27 -29.37 -1.86
CA ALA A 13 -19.75 -28.70 -0.67
C ALA A 13 -18.22 -28.57 -0.69
N LEU A 14 -17.51 -29.62 -1.11
CA LEU A 14 -16.06 -29.60 -1.29
C LEU A 14 -15.64 -28.58 -2.36
N ALA A 15 -16.35 -28.51 -3.48
CA ALA A 15 -16.06 -27.54 -4.54
C ALA A 15 -16.22 -26.08 -4.07
N ILE A 16 -17.25 -25.79 -3.26
CA ILE A 16 -17.46 -24.45 -2.67
C ILE A 16 -16.32 -24.10 -1.71
N ILE A 17 -15.90 -25.05 -0.86
CA ILE A 17 -14.77 -24.84 0.08
C ILE A 17 -13.46 -24.61 -0.69
N PHE A 18 -13.19 -25.40 -1.73
CA PHE A 18 -12.01 -25.22 -2.58
C PHE A 18 -12.03 -23.89 -3.33
N ALA A 19 -13.16 -23.47 -3.88
CA ALA A 19 -13.30 -22.18 -4.55
C ALA A 19 -13.07 -21.01 -3.57
N ALA A 20 -13.63 -21.10 -2.36
CA ALA A 20 -13.37 -20.13 -1.30
C ALA A 20 -11.88 -20.09 -0.92
N TRP A 21 -11.24 -21.26 -0.80
CA TRP A 21 -9.82 -21.34 -0.48
C TRP A 21 -8.93 -20.77 -1.59
N GLN A 22 -9.26 -21.04 -2.86
CA GLN A 22 -8.56 -20.49 -4.02
C GLN A 22 -8.68 -18.96 -4.06
N LEU A 23 -9.85 -18.39 -3.78
CA LEU A 23 -10.05 -16.95 -3.67
C LEU A 23 -9.20 -16.33 -2.55
N LEU A 24 -9.12 -17.00 -1.40
CA LEU A 24 -8.28 -16.55 -0.29
C LEU A 24 -6.79 -16.58 -0.63
N PHE A 25 -6.30 -17.65 -1.27
CA PHE A 25 -4.90 -17.74 -1.71
C PHE A 25 -4.57 -16.68 -2.76
N HIS A 26 -5.45 -16.50 -3.74
CA HIS A 26 -5.28 -15.47 -4.76
C HIS A 26 -5.22 -14.08 -4.13
N SER A 27 -6.05 -13.78 -3.13
CA SER A 27 -5.97 -12.51 -2.39
C SER A 27 -4.60 -12.29 -1.74
N ARG A 28 -4.04 -13.33 -1.12
CA ARG A 28 -2.72 -13.24 -0.48
C ARG A 28 -1.58 -13.05 -1.48
N GLN A 29 -1.64 -13.73 -2.62
CA GLN A 29 -0.67 -13.55 -3.69
C GLN A 29 -0.75 -12.13 -4.25
N MET A 30 -1.96 -11.61 -4.47
CA MET A 30 -2.16 -10.23 -4.92
C MET A 30 -1.55 -9.21 -3.95
N HIS A 31 -1.67 -9.41 -2.63
CA HIS A 31 -1.01 -8.54 -1.65
C HIS A 31 0.50 -8.51 -1.87
N ARG A 32 1.15 -9.68 -2.00
CA ARG A 32 2.60 -9.77 -2.23
C ARG A 32 3.02 -9.11 -3.53
N GLU A 33 2.25 -9.27 -4.60
CA GLU A 33 2.52 -8.65 -5.89
C GLU A 33 2.45 -7.12 -5.82
N PHE A 34 1.43 -6.56 -5.16
CA PHE A 34 1.34 -5.12 -4.94
C PHE A 34 2.47 -4.60 -4.06
N GLU A 35 2.75 -5.27 -2.94
CA GLU A 35 3.85 -4.90 -2.05
C GLU A 35 5.18 -4.87 -2.82
N GLN A 36 5.48 -5.91 -3.61
CA GLN A 36 6.70 -5.99 -4.41
C GLN A 36 6.76 -4.92 -5.51
N LEU A 37 5.64 -4.62 -6.17
CA LEU A 37 5.55 -3.58 -7.19
C LEU A 37 5.94 -2.22 -6.62
N TYR A 38 5.43 -1.88 -5.44
CA TYR A 38 5.68 -0.58 -4.82
C TYR A 38 7.07 -0.47 -4.22
N VAL A 39 7.60 -1.55 -3.62
CA VAL A 39 9.03 -1.60 -3.25
C VAL A 39 9.92 -1.39 -4.48
N THR A 40 9.58 -1.99 -5.62
CA THR A 40 10.33 -1.78 -6.87
C THR A 40 10.24 -0.33 -7.35
N ARG A 41 9.02 0.25 -7.37
CA ARG A 41 8.82 1.67 -7.75
C ARG A 41 9.60 2.61 -6.84
N TYR A 42 9.64 2.33 -5.53
CA TYR A 42 10.43 3.08 -4.57
C TYR A 42 11.90 3.07 -4.95
N TRP A 43 12.50 1.91 -5.19
CA TRP A 43 13.93 1.82 -5.54
C TRP A 43 14.24 2.51 -6.87
N VAL A 44 13.44 2.26 -7.91
CA VAL A 44 13.58 2.93 -9.21
C VAL A 44 13.57 4.45 -9.06
N LEU A 45 12.75 4.98 -8.16
CA LEU A 45 12.69 6.40 -7.87
C LEU A 45 13.89 6.89 -7.05
N MET A 46 14.28 6.15 -6.01
CA MET A 46 15.41 6.51 -5.15
C MET A 46 16.74 6.51 -5.90
N ASP A 47 16.89 5.64 -6.91
CA ASP A 47 18.08 5.56 -7.78
C ASP A 47 18.22 6.74 -8.73
N GLN A 48 17.14 7.49 -8.97
CA GLN A 48 17.15 8.69 -9.81
C GLN A 48 17.62 9.95 -9.06
N ARG A 49 17.85 9.87 -7.74
CA ARG A 49 18.34 11.00 -6.95
C ARG A 49 19.75 11.39 -7.39
N SER A 50 20.01 12.69 -7.46
CA SER A 50 21.36 13.21 -7.64
C SER A 50 22.26 12.73 -6.49
N ALA A 51 23.54 12.50 -6.78
CA ALA A 51 24.52 12.11 -5.76
C ALA A 51 24.58 13.13 -4.61
N GLY A 52 24.41 14.41 -4.91
CA GLY A 52 24.33 15.47 -3.92
C GLY A 52 23.14 15.30 -2.98
N PHE A 53 21.96 14.97 -3.51
CA PHE A 53 20.78 14.71 -2.68
C PHE A 53 20.97 13.45 -1.82
N THR A 54 21.49 12.36 -2.39
CA THR A 54 21.71 11.09 -1.67
C THR A 54 22.70 11.25 -0.51
N ILE A 55 23.79 11.98 -0.70
CA ILE A 55 24.84 12.15 0.32
C ILE A 55 24.44 13.19 1.37
N THR A 56 23.85 14.31 0.96
CA THR A 56 23.65 15.47 1.85
C THR A 56 22.21 15.64 2.34
N GLY A 57 21.26 14.89 1.79
CA GLY A 57 19.83 15.07 2.05
C GLY A 57 19.24 16.37 1.48
N ARG A 58 20.03 17.15 0.72
CA ARG A 58 19.58 18.42 0.13
C ARG A 58 19.25 18.25 -1.35
N ALA A 59 17.97 18.24 -1.66
CA ALA A 59 17.48 18.20 -3.04
C ALA A 59 17.81 19.49 -3.80
N ARG A 60 18.23 19.34 -5.05
CA ARG A 60 18.40 20.42 -6.03
C ARG A 60 17.18 20.52 -6.93
N LYS A 61 17.14 21.53 -7.81
CA LYS A 61 16.03 21.71 -8.76
C LYS A 61 15.83 20.48 -9.67
N GLU A 62 16.92 19.81 -10.04
CA GLU A 62 16.91 18.59 -10.84
C GLU A 62 16.27 17.39 -10.13
N ASP A 63 16.28 17.34 -8.79
CA ASP A 63 15.67 16.26 -8.01
C ASP A 63 14.16 16.42 -7.82
N ARG A 64 13.59 17.56 -8.24
CA ARG A 64 12.15 17.84 -8.05
C ARG A 64 11.23 16.76 -8.63
N PRO A 65 11.46 16.21 -9.83
CA PRO A 65 10.63 15.10 -10.34
C PRO A 65 10.69 13.88 -9.43
N VAL A 66 11.84 13.58 -8.85
CA VAL A 66 12.03 12.45 -7.92
C VAL A 66 11.26 12.70 -6.63
N VAL A 67 11.38 13.89 -6.06
CA VAL A 67 10.64 14.30 -4.85
C VAL A 67 9.13 14.21 -5.08
N ARG A 68 8.62 14.73 -6.20
CA ARG A 68 7.19 14.66 -6.54
C ARG A 68 6.74 13.24 -6.83
N GLY A 69 7.56 12.44 -7.51
CA GLY A 69 7.30 11.03 -7.73
C GLY A 69 7.16 10.26 -6.42
N TYR A 70 7.92 10.64 -5.39
CA TYR A 70 7.83 10.01 -4.07
C TYR A 70 6.53 10.40 -3.37
N LEU A 71 6.16 11.68 -3.40
CA LEU A 71 4.86 12.12 -2.86
C LEU A 71 3.69 11.40 -3.54
N GLN A 72 3.77 11.17 -4.85
CA GLN A 72 2.78 10.40 -5.60
C GLN A 72 2.79 8.92 -5.19
N LEU A 73 3.97 8.32 -5.02
CA LEU A 73 4.10 6.95 -4.56
C LEU A 73 3.39 6.78 -3.21
N CYS A 74 3.61 7.67 -2.26
CA CYS A 74 2.94 7.63 -0.96
C CYS A 74 1.41 7.77 -1.10
N GLU A 75 0.91 8.70 -1.92
CA GLU A 75 -0.54 8.84 -2.16
C GLU A 75 -1.16 7.52 -2.68
N ASP A 76 -0.49 6.90 -3.66
CA ASP A 76 -0.90 5.63 -4.25
C ASP A 76 -0.88 4.48 -3.21
N GLU A 77 0.17 4.39 -2.37
CA GLU A 77 0.31 3.39 -1.30
C GLU A 77 -0.80 3.52 -0.24
N ILE A 78 -1.15 4.75 0.12
CA ILE A 78 -2.23 5.03 1.08
C ILE A 78 -3.58 4.64 0.48
N ASP A 79 -3.81 4.91 -0.81
CA ASP A 79 -5.03 4.46 -1.49
C ASP A 79 -5.13 2.92 -1.54
N LEU A 80 -4.02 2.23 -1.82
CA LEU A 80 -3.97 0.78 -1.76
C LEU A 80 -4.28 0.25 -0.37
N ARG A 81 -3.74 0.88 0.68
CA ARG A 81 -4.09 0.52 2.06
C ARG A 81 -5.56 0.74 2.34
N ARG A 82 -6.13 1.88 1.93
CA ARG A 82 -7.56 2.20 2.08
C ARG A 82 -8.45 1.15 1.41
N LEU A 83 -8.01 0.59 0.29
CA LEU A 83 -8.67 -0.51 -0.42
C LEU A 83 -8.42 -1.90 0.19
N GLY A 84 -7.60 -2.01 1.23
CA GLY A 84 -7.22 -3.27 1.86
C GLY A 84 -6.33 -4.14 0.97
N ARG A 85 -5.47 -3.53 0.16
CA ARG A 85 -4.52 -4.24 -0.73
C ARG A 85 -3.12 -4.37 -0.15
N VAL A 86 -2.83 -3.68 0.95
CA VAL A 86 -1.58 -3.77 1.71
C VAL A 86 -1.88 -4.40 3.08
N THR A 87 -1.09 -5.40 3.47
CA THR A 87 -1.27 -6.12 4.75
C THR A 87 -1.04 -5.20 5.96
N ASP A 88 -1.58 -5.57 7.13
CA ASP A 88 -1.45 -4.75 8.34
C ASP A 88 0.03 -4.55 8.72
N ASN A 89 0.84 -5.61 8.63
CA ASN A 89 2.28 -5.57 8.93
C ASN A 89 3.06 -4.66 7.97
N THR A 90 2.79 -4.76 6.66
CA THR A 90 3.47 -3.92 5.68
C THR A 90 3.08 -2.46 5.84
N TRP A 91 1.80 -2.21 6.14
CA TRP A 91 1.30 -0.86 6.37
C TRP A 91 1.95 -0.18 7.57
N GLU A 92 2.11 -0.89 8.69
CA GLU A 92 2.79 -0.35 9.88
C GLU A 92 4.19 0.19 9.53
N PHE A 93 4.94 -0.57 8.73
CA PHE A 93 6.27 -0.16 8.27
C PHE A 93 6.20 1.01 7.26
N TRP A 94 5.32 0.93 6.26
CA TRP A 94 5.21 1.96 5.22
C TRP A 94 4.72 3.30 5.75
N ALA A 95 3.76 3.30 6.67
CA ALA A 95 3.24 4.52 7.29
C ALA A 95 4.35 5.26 8.05
N GLY A 96 5.13 4.54 8.85
CA GLY A 96 6.28 5.12 9.56
C GLY A 96 7.33 5.69 8.60
N ALA A 97 7.77 4.90 7.63
CA ALA A 97 8.77 5.34 6.64
C ALA A 97 8.29 6.56 5.82
N THR A 98 7.00 6.59 5.47
CA THR A 98 6.37 7.72 4.77
C THR A 98 6.41 8.99 5.60
N LEU A 99 6.00 8.91 6.88
CA LEU A 99 6.00 10.08 7.77
C LEU A 99 7.41 10.62 7.97
N ASP A 100 8.38 9.74 8.22
CA ASP A 100 9.78 10.11 8.42
C ASP A 100 10.36 10.80 7.19
N GLN A 101 10.13 10.24 6.00
CA GLN A 101 10.69 10.77 4.77
C GLN A 101 9.99 12.07 4.33
N VAL A 102 8.67 12.17 4.47
CA VAL A 102 7.94 13.40 4.11
C VAL A 102 8.24 14.54 5.09
N ALA A 103 8.57 14.24 6.35
CA ALA A 103 9.06 15.24 7.30
C ALA A 103 10.41 15.86 6.86
N ALA A 104 11.23 15.16 6.06
CA ALA A 104 12.51 15.69 5.62
C ALA A 104 12.32 16.98 4.76
N PRO A 105 13.22 17.98 4.88
CA PRO A 105 13.01 19.30 4.29
C PRO A 105 12.80 19.32 2.77
N ALA A 106 13.36 18.35 2.04
CA ALA A 106 13.19 18.25 0.58
C ALA A 106 11.73 17.98 0.19
N TYR A 107 11.08 17.05 0.91
CA TYR A 107 9.73 16.58 0.60
C TYR A 107 8.67 17.52 1.19
N SER A 108 8.80 17.91 2.46
CA SER A 108 7.85 18.82 3.12
C SER A 108 7.75 20.17 2.42
N LYS A 109 8.88 20.76 2.00
CA LYS A 109 8.88 22.02 1.26
C LYS A 109 8.22 21.88 -0.11
N GLU A 110 8.53 20.81 -0.86
CA GLU A 110 7.92 20.61 -2.17
C GLU A 110 6.41 20.37 -2.04
N LEU A 111 5.96 19.55 -1.08
CA LEU A 111 4.55 19.32 -0.79
C LEU A 111 3.79 20.61 -0.44
N ALA A 112 4.45 21.56 0.22
CA ALA A 112 3.87 22.88 0.53
C ALA A 112 3.73 23.79 -0.72
N THR A 113 4.45 23.52 -1.81
CA THR A 113 4.30 24.27 -3.07
C THR A 113 3.16 23.78 -3.95
N LEU A 114 2.68 22.55 -3.72
CA LEU A 114 1.62 21.90 -4.49
C LEU A 114 0.25 22.40 -4.03
N ARG A 115 -0.79 22.21 -4.86
CA ARG A 115 -2.13 22.66 -4.48
C ARG A 115 -2.59 21.90 -3.23
N ARG A 116 -3.46 22.55 -2.45
CA ARG A 116 -4.03 21.94 -1.24
C ARG A 116 -4.91 20.73 -1.55
N ASP A 117 -5.52 20.73 -2.73
CA ASP A 117 -6.40 19.65 -3.19
C ASP A 117 -5.62 18.44 -3.71
N ASP A 118 -4.30 18.57 -3.93
CA ASP A 118 -3.43 17.47 -4.35
C ASP A 118 -2.92 16.69 -3.11
N TYR A 119 -2.70 15.39 -3.27
CA TYR A 119 -2.14 14.49 -2.25
C TYR A 119 -2.99 14.45 -0.97
N GLN A 120 -4.32 14.30 -1.12
CA GLN A 120 -5.26 14.41 0.00
C GLN A 120 -5.05 13.29 1.02
N LEU A 121 -4.77 12.07 0.56
CA LEU A 121 -4.57 10.92 1.43
C LEU A 121 -3.27 11.06 2.22
N LEU A 122 -2.20 11.50 1.56
CA LEU A 122 -0.92 11.78 2.23
C LEU A 122 -1.05 12.91 3.25
N ARG A 123 -1.73 14.00 2.90
CA ARG A 123 -1.96 15.11 3.84
C ARG A 123 -2.82 14.68 5.02
N GLU A 124 -3.82 13.83 4.79
CA GLU A 124 -4.61 13.24 5.86
C GLU A 124 -3.74 12.37 6.77
N LEU A 125 -2.92 11.48 6.21
CA LEU A 125 -2.01 10.61 6.96
C LEU A 125 -1.07 11.43 7.86
N ILE A 126 -0.47 12.50 7.34
CA ILE A 126 0.40 13.41 8.10
C ILE A 126 -0.38 14.06 9.24
N ARG A 127 -1.58 14.58 8.96
CA ARG A 127 -2.43 15.26 9.95
C ARG A 127 -2.87 14.31 11.06
N THR A 128 -3.10 13.05 10.75
CA THR A 128 -3.53 12.02 11.71
C THR A 128 -2.37 11.22 12.28
N GLU A 129 -1.12 11.66 12.06
CA GLU A 129 0.09 11.02 12.59
C GLU A 129 0.16 9.51 12.29
N GLY A 130 -0.21 9.11 11.07
CA GLY A 130 -0.10 7.71 10.63
C GLY A 130 -1.32 6.84 10.93
N ALA A 131 -2.45 7.41 11.34
CA ALA A 131 -3.69 6.66 11.52
C ALA A 131 -4.03 5.80 10.28
N ASP A 132 -4.41 4.55 10.53
CA ASP A 132 -4.70 3.58 9.48
C ASP A 132 -5.94 3.99 8.67
N PRO A 133 -5.81 4.22 7.34
CA PRO A 133 -6.93 4.63 6.50
C PRO A 133 -7.93 3.50 6.26
N LEU A 134 -7.59 2.23 6.57
CA LEU A 134 -8.47 1.09 6.40
C LEU A 134 -9.55 1.03 7.50
N ARG A 135 -10.73 1.59 7.21
CA ARG A 135 -11.90 1.57 8.11
C ARG A 135 -12.73 0.27 7.98
N ARG A 136 -12.11 -0.88 8.29
CA ARG A 136 -12.75 -2.21 8.27
C ARG A 136 -12.55 -2.94 9.59
N ASN A 137 -13.56 -3.73 10.00
CA ASN A 137 -13.51 -4.49 11.24
C ASN A 137 -12.52 -5.67 11.15
N TRP A 138 -12.15 -6.21 12.32
CA TRP A 138 -11.18 -7.30 12.44
C TRP A 138 -11.57 -8.57 11.66
N LEU A 139 -12.86 -8.94 11.65
CA LEU A 139 -13.34 -10.11 10.92
C LEU A 139 -13.07 -9.98 9.42
N TRP A 140 -13.40 -8.83 8.83
CA TRP A 140 -13.17 -8.55 7.42
C TRP A 140 -11.69 -8.58 7.07
N ARG A 141 -10.84 -7.99 7.91
CA ARG A 141 -9.38 -8.01 7.73
C ARG A 141 -8.85 -9.45 7.65
N LYS A 142 -9.24 -10.29 8.63
CA LYS A 142 -8.82 -11.69 8.69
C LYS A 142 -9.30 -12.51 7.48
N THR A 143 -10.53 -12.31 7.00
CA THR A 143 -11.02 -13.02 5.81
C THR A 143 -10.38 -12.55 4.51
N HIS A 144 -9.78 -11.35 4.47
CA HIS A 144 -9.07 -10.84 3.30
C HIS A 144 -7.56 -11.08 3.36
N GLY A 145 -7.07 -11.67 4.45
CA GLY A 145 -5.64 -11.99 4.62
C GLY A 145 -4.79 -10.78 5.04
N LEU A 146 -5.41 -9.80 5.70
CA LEU A 146 -4.77 -8.61 6.27
C LEU A 146 -4.33 -8.82 7.71
#